data_AF-A0AAD8Y9H4-F1
#
_entry.id   AF-A0AAD8Y9H4-F1
#
_cell.length_a   1.000
_cell.length_b   1.000
_cell.length_c   1.000
_cell.angle_alpha   90.00
_cell.angle_beta   90.00
_cell.angle_gamma   90.00
#
_symmetry.space_group_name_H-M   'P 1'
#
loop_
_entity.id
_entity.type
_entity.pdbx_description
1 polymer ?
#
loop_
_entity_poly.entity_id
_entity_poly.type
_entity_poly.pdbx_seq_one_letter_code
_entity_poly.pdbx_strand_id
1 'polypeptide(L)'
;MSTTSPSCRSSTQHLADIVVTAAESSQKINNQIFNIAQLRVSNMQLHGRDDDIKLLRSKLRELAEKKDVGDEEYAAKSRAGEMVLVSGTSGTGKSALIHKGLGNPAAKSGYIFASGKFEDKFHRPLSAFSDAMTRLAKFITVDHNKMGKLSSGGQSIATLIRNKIQNEFEVEDAKQLRRVLPGCAELLGLGSRRRSKFSSFLCPSSHAAKEALFRSAPQLGSAKRRLQVSLALAGKESIAKMHYAVRRLLKIICSHLKGVVLFIDDLQWSDTATLDLLKSIVLDGEIPSLLIVGAYREDEVPDHHPLAFHIRELEQMNMSITKIRIGNLSVGYAIPLVAEALGMDDDDSKVKSLAETIHRKTEGNPFFMLMFLRSLYDEKLLQYNFGAMKWTWTTMQSAQR
;
A
#
# COMPACT_ATOMS: atom_id res chain seq x y z
N MET A 1 76.16 -21.36 2.21
CA MET A 1 75.24 -21.18 1.06
C MET A 1 74.14 -22.22 1.20
N SER A 2 73.01 -21.83 1.79
CA SER A 2 71.84 -22.68 1.99
C SER A 2 70.95 -22.65 0.74
N THR A 3 70.96 -23.73 -0.03
CA THR A 3 69.99 -23.99 -1.09
C THR A 3 68.74 -24.61 -0.47
N THR A 4 67.66 -23.84 -0.37
CA THR A 4 66.32 -24.33 -0.03
C THR A 4 65.68 -24.95 -1.29
N SER A 5 65.41 -26.24 -1.22
CA SER A 5 64.60 -26.99 -2.19
C SER A 5 63.12 -26.57 -2.12
N PRO A 6 62.39 -26.53 -3.25
CA PRO A 6 60.99 -26.17 -3.25
C PRO A 6 60.16 -27.32 -2.68
N SER A 7 59.38 -27.03 -1.64
CA SER A 7 58.52 -28.01 -0.99
C SER A 7 57.45 -28.52 -1.97
N CYS A 8 57.37 -29.83 -2.06
CA CYS A 8 56.35 -30.57 -2.78
C CYS A 8 54.99 -30.21 -2.17
N ARG A 9 54.26 -29.24 -2.76
CA ARG A 9 52.81 -29.08 -2.53
C ARG A 9 52.17 -30.39 -2.95
N SER A 10 51.72 -31.16 -1.96
CA SER A 10 51.37 -32.56 -2.13
C SER A 10 50.23 -32.69 -3.14
N SER A 11 50.37 -33.61 -4.10
CA SER A 11 49.37 -33.91 -5.14
C SER A 11 47.95 -34.13 -4.59
N THR A 12 47.84 -34.46 -3.30
CA THR A 12 46.61 -34.57 -2.52
C THR A 12 45.88 -33.24 -2.26
N GLN A 13 46.57 -32.12 -2.05
CA GLN A 13 45.92 -30.80 -1.88
C GLN A 13 45.34 -30.30 -3.20
N HIS A 14 46.06 -30.51 -4.31
CA HIS A 14 45.57 -30.15 -5.64
C HIS A 14 44.33 -30.97 -6.05
N LEU A 15 44.29 -32.27 -5.69
CA LEU A 15 43.11 -33.10 -5.94
C LEU A 15 41.91 -32.71 -5.08
N ALA A 16 42.15 -32.31 -3.81
CA ALA A 16 41.09 -31.82 -2.93
C ALA A 16 40.45 -30.52 -3.47
N ASP A 17 41.27 -29.57 -3.94
CA ASP A 17 40.78 -28.30 -4.51
C ASP A 17 39.97 -28.52 -5.79
N ILE A 18 40.36 -29.48 -6.66
CA ILE A 18 39.59 -29.85 -7.85
C ILE A 18 38.22 -30.42 -7.45
N VAL A 19 38.16 -31.32 -6.46
CA VAL A 19 36.91 -31.94 -6.02
C VAL A 19 35.97 -30.91 -5.39
N VAL A 20 36.50 -29.99 -4.58
CA VAL A 20 35.71 -28.90 -3.98
C VAL A 20 35.17 -27.97 -5.09
N THR A 21 36.02 -27.57 -6.04
CA THR A 21 35.62 -26.71 -7.15
C THR A 21 34.57 -27.38 -8.05
N ALA A 22 34.70 -28.69 -8.29
CA ALA A 22 33.72 -29.47 -9.04
C ALA A 22 32.39 -29.61 -8.27
N ALA A 23 32.43 -29.80 -6.96
CA ALA A 23 31.24 -29.87 -6.10
C ALA A 23 30.50 -28.53 -6.03
N GLU A 24 31.21 -27.41 -5.89
CA GLU A 24 30.64 -26.06 -5.93
C GLU A 24 30.07 -25.72 -7.30
N SER A 25 30.75 -26.10 -8.38
CA SER A 25 30.24 -25.94 -9.75
C SER A 25 28.99 -26.78 -9.98
N SER A 26 28.96 -28.02 -9.47
CA SER A 26 27.78 -28.90 -9.53
C SER A 26 26.61 -28.35 -8.71
N GLN A 27 26.85 -27.78 -7.52
CA GLN A 27 25.81 -27.10 -6.74
C GLN A 27 25.27 -25.85 -7.44
N LYS A 28 26.15 -25.04 -8.05
CA LYS A 28 25.73 -23.86 -8.84
C LYS A 28 24.87 -24.26 -10.03
N ILE A 29 25.29 -25.29 -10.77
CA ILE A 29 24.54 -25.84 -11.90
C ILE A 29 23.20 -26.42 -11.42
N ASN A 30 23.17 -27.20 -10.33
CA ASN A 30 21.93 -27.74 -9.77
C ASN A 30 20.98 -26.62 -9.30
N ASN A 31 21.48 -25.57 -8.66
CA ASN A 31 20.66 -24.42 -8.27
C ASN A 31 20.14 -23.64 -9.49
N GLN A 32 20.94 -23.50 -10.55
CA GLN A 32 20.49 -22.90 -11.81
C GLN A 32 19.42 -23.77 -12.49
N ILE A 33 19.63 -25.08 -12.60
CA ILE A 33 18.69 -26.05 -13.16
C ILE A 33 17.37 -26.04 -12.36
N PHE A 34 17.45 -26.02 -11.04
CA PHE A 34 16.26 -25.98 -10.16
C PHE A 34 15.49 -24.66 -10.31
N ASN A 35 16.17 -23.54 -10.56
CA ASN A 35 15.54 -22.24 -10.81
C ASN A 35 14.90 -22.15 -12.20
N ILE A 36 15.44 -22.85 -13.20
CA ILE A 36 14.88 -22.89 -14.56
C ILE A 36 13.60 -23.75 -14.61
N ALA A 37 13.54 -24.82 -13.82
CA ALA A 37 12.40 -25.74 -13.77
C ALA A 37 11.25 -25.28 -12.84
N GLN A 38 11.25 -24.02 -12.40
CA GLN A 38 10.21 -23.44 -11.54
C GLN A 38 9.43 -22.34 -12.26
N LEU A 39 8.14 -22.24 -11.95
CA LEU A 39 7.31 -21.13 -12.43
C LEU A 39 7.79 -19.79 -11.86
N ARG A 40 8.02 -18.83 -12.74
CA ARG A 40 8.45 -17.46 -12.43
C ARG A 40 7.25 -16.55 -12.16
N VAL A 41 6.55 -16.80 -11.05
CA VAL A 41 5.36 -16.00 -10.68
C VAL A 41 5.67 -14.78 -9.81
N SER A 42 6.93 -14.58 -9.45
CA SER A 42 7.39 -13.45 -8.62
C SER A 42 7.96 -12.32 -9.47
N ASN A 43 7.66 -11.07 -9.10
CA ASN A 43 8.18 -9.86 -9.77
C ASN A 43 7.83 -9.72 -11.26
N MET A 44 6.71 -10.29 -11.70
CA MET A 44 6.33 -10.24 -13.11
C MET A 44 6.04 -8.84 -13.63
N GLN A 45 6.07 -8.70 -14.95
CA GLN A 45 5.63 -7.49 -15.62
C GLN A 45 4.11 -7.29 -15.51
N LEU A 46 3.68 -6.04 -15.61
CA LEU A 46 2.26 -5.69 -15.60
C LEU A 46 1.84 -5.50 -17.06
N HIS A 47 1.71 -6.61 -17.76
CA HIS A 47 1.41 -6.65 -19.18
C HIS A 47 0.15 -5.84 -19.50
N GLY A 48 0.22 -4.98 -20.52
CA GLY A 48 -0.89 -4.14 -20.96
C GLY A 48 -1.24 -2.98 -20.04
N ARG A 49 -0.35 -2.59 -19.12
CA ARG A 49 -0.55 -1.48 -18.17
C ARG A 49 0.46 -0.36 -18.32
N ASP A 50 1.18 -0.30 -19.43
CA ASP A 50 2.27 0.66 -19.62
C ASP A 50 1.77 2.11 -19.61
N ASP A 51 0.62 2.38 -20.22
CA ASP A 51 0.05 3.73 -20.26
C ASP A 51 -0.50 4.16 -18.90
N ASP A 52 -1.12 3.24 -18.15
CA ASP A 52 -1.53 3.47 -16.76
C ASP A 52 -0.31 3.78 -15.87
N ILE A 53 0.80 3.05 -16.05
CA ILE A 53 2.06 3.29 -15.35
C ILE A 53 2.65 4.66 -15.73
N LYS A 54 2.61 5.04 -17.01
CA LYS A 54 3.08 6.36 -17.47
C LYS A 54 2.25 7.48 -16.84
N LEU A 55 0.93 7.33 -16.79
CA LEU A 55 0.01 8.29 -16.16
C LEU A 55 0.31 8.42 -14.66
N LEU A 56 0.41 7.32 -13.93
CA LEU A 56 0.78 7.34 -12.51
C LEU A 56 2.13 8.04 -12.28
N ARG A 57 3.12 7.78 -13.15
CA ARG A 57 4.42 8.45 -13.07
C ARG A 57 4.34 9.94 -13.41
N SER A 58 3.42 10.38 -14.27
CA SER A 58 3.22 11.82 -14.52
C SER A 58 2.68 12.49 -13.27
N LYS A 59 1.68 11.87 -12.62
CA LYS A 59 1.10 12.37 -11.36
C LYS A 59 2.12 12.52 -10.24
N LEU A 60 3.07 11.58 -10.15
CA LEU A 60 4.18 11.70 -9.21
C LEU A 60 5.14 12.85 -9.54
N ARG A 61 5.37 13.16 -10.82
CA ARG A 61 6.20 14.30 -11.26
C ARG A 61 5.49 15.63 -11.05
N GLU A 62 4.20 15.70 -11.35
CA GLU A 62 3.35 16.89 -11.10
C GLU A 62 3.38 17.27 -9.61
N LEU A 63 3.47 16.28 -8.71
CA LEU A 63 3.65 16.51 -7.28
C LEU A 63 4.99 17.19 -6.94
N ALA A 64 6.05 16.92 -7.73
CA ALA A 64 7.37 17.55 -7.60
C ALA A 64 7.31 19.04 -7.98
N GLU A 65 6.73 19.30 -9.16
CA GLU A 65 6.74 20.62 -9.81
C GLU A 65 5.91 21.63 -9.02
N LYS A 66 4.86 21.17 -8.34
CA LYS A 66 4.05 22.01 -7.44
C LYS A 66 4.91 22.67 -6.35
N LYS A 67 5.99 22.02 -5.87
CA LYS A 67 6.78 22.54 -4.74
C LYS A 67 7.69 23.74 -5.11
N ASP A 68 8.03 23.91 -6.38
CA ASP A 68 9.01 24.92 -6.86
C ASP A 68 8.35 26.22 -7.38
N VAL A 69 7.02 26.28 -7.47
CA VAL A 69 6.28 27.47 -7.91
C VAL A 69 5.96 28.36 -6.71
N GLY A 70 6.46 29.60 -6.70
CA GLY A 70 6.31 30.56 -5.60
C GLY A 70 4.87 30.89 -5.21
N ASP A 71 4.72 31.43 -3.99
CA ASP A 71 3.49 31.54 -3.20
C ASP A 71 2.28 32.22 -3.90
N GLU A 72 2.50 33.09 -4.90
CA GLU A 72 1.42 33.84 -5.55
C GLU A 72 0.72 33.11 -6.72
N GLU A 73 1.43 32.28 -7.50
CA GLU A 73 0.81 31.48 -8.59
C GLU A 73 0.24 30.14 -8.07
N TYR A 74 0.74 29.67 -6.92
CA TYR A 74 0.29 28.46 -6.21
C TYR A 74 -1.20 28.55 -5.81
N ALA A 75 -1.69 29.74 -5.42
CA ALA A 75 -3.05 29.93 -4.93
C ALA A 75 -4.16 29.86 -6.01
N ALA A 76 -3.82 30.06 -7.29
CA ALA A 76 -4.81 30.11 -8.37
C ALA A 76 -4.98 28.76 -9.10
N LYS A 77 -3.92 27.94 -9.18
CA LYS A 77 -3.94 26.62 -9.84
C LYS A 77 -3.99 25.43 -8.88
N SER A 78 -3.65 25.61 -7.60
CA SER A 78 -3.50 24.52 -6.60
C SER A 78 -4.44 24.68 -5.39
N ARG A 79 -5.74 24.85 -5.61
CA ARG A 79 -6.72 24.91 -4.49
C ARG A 79 -7.29 23.55 -4.07
N ALA A 80 -7.02 22.49 -4.80
CA ALA A 80 -7.62 21.18 -4.59
C ALA A 80 -6.55 20.09 -4.46
N GLY A 81 -6.63 19.28 -3.40
CA GLY A 81 -5.82 18.08 -3.27
C GLY A 81 -6.04 17.14 -4.45
N GLU A 82 -4.98 16.48 -4.90
CA GLU A 82 -5.04 15.58 -6.05
C GLU A 82 -5.34 14.16 -5.60
N MET A 83 -6.32 13.53 -6.27
CA MET A 83 -6.75 12.17 -5.96
C MET A 83 -6.65 11.29 -7.20
N VAL A 84 -6.08 10.10 -7.03
CA VAL A 84 -6.08 9.03 -8.04
C VAL A 84 -6.92 7.87 -7.52
N LEU A 85 -7.88 7.41 -8.33
CA LEU A 85 -8.73 6.28 -8.01
C LEU A 85 -8.50 5.16 -9.02
N VAL A 86 -8.13 3.98 -8.52
CA VAL A 86 -7.87 2.79 -9.31
C VAL A 86 -8.95 1.76 -9.04
N SER A 87 -9.75 1.45 -10.07
CA SER A 87 -10.90 0.56 -9.99
C SER A 87 -10.72 -0.67 -10.87
N GLY A 88 -11.45 -1.74 -10.58
CA GLY A 88 -11.43 -3.00 -11.33
C GLY A 88 -11.78 -4.19 -10.45
N THR A 89 -12.10 -5.32 -11.05
CA THR A 89 -12.52 -6.53 -10.31
C THR A 89 -11.39 -7.10 -9.44
N SER A 90 -11.72 -8.02 -8.54
CA SER A 90 -10.72 -8.72 -7.71
C SER A 90 -9.65 -9.42 -8.57
N GLY A 91 -8.38 -9.38 -8.16
CA GLY A 91 -7.30 -10.09 -8.86
C GLY A 91 -6.75 -9.42 -10.14
N THR A 92 -7.30 -8.28 -10.57
CA THR A 92 -6.84 -7.52 -11.77
C THR A 92 -5.47 -6.84 -11.63
N GLY A 93 -4.92 -6.78 -10.42
CA GLY A 93 -3.59 -6.20 -10.17
C GLY A 93 -3.58 -4.71 -9.77
N LYS A 94 -4.69 -4.16 -9.26
CA LYS A 94 -4.79 -2.77 -8.78
C LYS A 94 -3.64 -2.33 -7.87
N SER A 95 -3.42 -3.04 -6.76
CA SER A 95 -2.36 -2.71 -5.80
C SER A 95 -0.98 -2.85 -6.45
N ALA A 96 -0.78 -3.87 -7.30
CA ALA A 96 0.48 -4.06 -8.02
C ALA A 96 0.77 -2.90 -8.98
N LEU A 97 -0.25 -2.40 -9.70
CA LEU A 97 -0.15 -1.22 -10.57
C LEU A 97 0.29 0.01 -9.77
N ILE A 98 -0.35 0.28 -8.64
CA ILE A 98 -0.03 1.42 -7.78
C ILE A 98 1.40 1.29 -7.22
N HIS A 99 1.78 0.11 -6.74
CA HIS A 99 3.14 -0.11 -6.23
C HIS A 99 4.19 0.05 -7.33
N LYS A 100 3.95 -0.45 -8.55
CA LYS A 100 4.90 -0.35 -9.67
C LYS A 100 4.96 1.06 -10.29
N GLY A 101 3.81 1.72 -10.38
CA GLY A 101 3.64 3.05 -10.98
C GLY A 101 4.01 4.20 -10.04
N LEU A 102 3.69 4.08 -8.75
CA LEU A 102 3.93 5.12 -7.74
C LEU A 102 4.92 4.66 -6.66
N GLY A 103 4.69 3.53 -6.01
CA GLY A 103 5.49 3.11 -4.84
C GLY A 103 7.00 2.97 -5.12
N ASN A 104 7.36 2.20 -6.14
CA ASN A 104 8.76 1.98 -6.51
C ASN A 104 9.44 3.27 -7.03
N PRO A 105 8.82 4.06 -7.94
CA PRO A 105 9.39 5.35 -8.35
C PRO A 105 9.47 6.39 -7.23
N ALA A 106 8.49 6.41 -6.32
CA ALA A 106 8.47 7.30 -5.16
C ALA A 106 9.70 7.06 -4.27
N ALA A 107 9.93 5.81 -3.89
CA ALA A 107 11.09 5.42 -3.08
C ALA A 107 12.42 5.77 -3.76
N LYS A 108 12.53 5.57 -5.09
CA LYS A 108 13.74 5.93 -5.87
C LYS A 108 13.97 7.43 -5.96
N SER A 109 12.91 8.23 -5.93
CA SER A 109 12.96 9.68 -6.16
C SER A 109 12.91 10.50 -4.87
N GLY A 110 12.92 9.84 -3.71
CA GLY A 110 12.91 10.49 -2.38
C GLY A 110 11.52 10.93 -1.88
N TYR A 111 10.44 10.44 -2.48
CA TYR A 111 9.08 10.61 -1.97
C TYR A 111 8.74 9.50 -0.97
N ILE A 112 7.88 9.78 -0.01
CA ILE A 112 7.39 8.76 0.91
C ILE A 112 6.11 8.13 0.35
N PHE A 113 6.12 6.81 0.18
CA PHE A 113 4.93 6.03 -0.15
C PHE A 113 4.42 5.33 1.12
N ALA A 114 3.26 5.76 1.61
CA ALA A 114 2.65 5.24 2.82
C ALA A 114 1.31 4.59 2.49
N SER A 115 1.18 3.28 2.77
CA SER A 115 0.00 2.51 2.38
C SER A 115 -0.76 1.94 3.58
N GLY A 116 -2.09 1.99 3.51
CA GLY A 116 -3.00 1.36 4.44
C GLY A 116 -3.99 0.46 3.70
N LYS A 117 -4.53 -0.55 4.39
CA LYS A 117 -5.44 -1.52 3.79
C LYS A 117 -6.56 -1.82 4.77
N PHE A 118 -7.80 -1.90 4.28
CA PHE A 118 -8.90 -2.34 5.12
C PHE A 118 -8.85 -3.85 5.37
N GLU A 119 -9.16 -4.25 6.60
CA GLU A 119 -9.35 -5.65 6.97
C GLU A 119 -10.85 -5.94 7.08
N ASP A 120 -11.32 -6.92 6.32
CA ASP A 120 -12.72 -7.37 6.29
C ASP A 120 -13.28 -7.75 7.69
N LYS A 121 -12.42 -8.20 8.61
CA LYS A 121 -12.83 -8.77 9.90
C LYS A 121 -12.98 -7.76 11.05
N PHE A 122 -12.47 -6.53 10.92
CA PHE A 122 -12.46 -5.57 12.02
C PHE A 122 -12.86 -4.16 11.57
N HIS A 123 -14.08 -3.76 11.90
CA HIS A 123 -14.60 -2.41 11.69
C HIS A 123 -14.05 -1.43 12.74
N ARG A 124 -12.73 -1.18 12.70
CA ARG A 124 -12.14 -0.05 13.43
C ARG A 124 -12.24 1.20 12.54
N PRO A 125 -12.86 2.29 13.02
CA PRO A 125 -12.92 3.53 12.26
C PRO A 125 -11.52 4.00 11.89
N LEU A 126 -11.36 4.50 10.66
CA LEU A 126 -10.09 5.06 10.17
C LEU A 126 -8.95 4.03 10.12
N SER A 127 -9.24 2.73 10.15
CA SER A 127 -8.21 1.67 10.23
C SER A 127 -7.14 1.77 9.14
N ALA A 128 -7.55 1.72 7.87
CA ALA A 128 -6.61 1.82 6.76
C ALA A 128 -5.86 3.15 6.75
N PHE A 129 -6.54 4.26 7.05
CA PHE A 129 -5.88 5.57 7.16
C PHE A 129 -4.84 5.60 8.29
N SER A 130 -5.18 5.05 9.45
CA SER A 130 -4.31 4.96 10.63
C SER A 130 -3.07 4.10 10.34
N ASP A 131 -3.23 3.01 9.58
CA ASP A 131 -2.12 2.18 9.12
C ASP A 131 -1.18 2.93 8.18
N ALA A 132 -1.75 3.65 7.21
CA ALA A 132 -0.97 4.47 6.29
C ALA A 132 -0.18 5.55 7.05
N MET A 133 -0.84 6.28 7.97
CA MET A 133 -0.20 7.28 8.82
C MET A 133 0.88 6.67 9.74
N THR A 134 0.64 5.46 10.25
CA THR A 134 1.64 4.73 11.04
C THR A 134 2.89 4.40 10.23
N ARG A 135 2.73 3.99 8.96
CA ARG A 135 3.88 3.76 8.06
C ARG A 135 4.60 5.06 7.74
N LEU A 136 3.86 6.14 7.47
CA LEU A 136 4.43 7.47 7.26
C LEU A 136 5.28 7.92 8.46
N ALA A 137 4.71 7.83 9.67
CA ALA A 137 5.42 8.17 10.90
C ALA A 137 6.68 7.31 11.09
N LYS A 138 6.61 6.00 10.83
CA LYS A 138 7.76 5.09 10.89
C LYS A 138 8.84 5.46 9.88
N PHE A 139 8.50 5.82 8.65
CA PHE A 139 9.52 6.26 7.68
C PHE A 139 10.25 7.50 8.18
N ILE A 140 9.51 8.48 8.70
CA ILE A 140 10.09 9.71 9.25
C ILE A 140 11.01 9.41 10.46
N THR A 141 10.61 8.51 11.37
CA THR A 141 11.40 8.18 12.57
C THR A 141 12.54 7.19 12.31
N VAL A 142 12.44 6.30 11.32
CA VAL A 142 13.46 5.27 11.03
C VAL A 142 14.55 5.76 10.09
N ASP A 143 14.23 6.57 9.07
CA ASP A 143 15.26 7.12 8.17
C ASP A 143 16.21 8.07 8.91
N HIS A 144 15.79 8.60 10.07
CA HIS A 144 16.66 9.25 11.05
C HIS A 144 17.85 8.36 11.49
N ASN A 145 17.64 7.05 11.65
CA ASN A 145 18.65 6.13 12.16
C ASN A 145 19.60 5.58 11.07
N LYS A 146 19.20 5.65 9.80
CA LYS A 146 20.06 5.22 8.66
C LYS A 146 20.90 6.36 8.08
N MET A 147 20.45 7.62 8.15
CA MET A 147 21.24 8.81 7.83
C MET A 147 22.02 9.34 9.05
N GLY A 148 22.49 8.45 9.92
CA GLY A 148 23.48 8.79 10.94
C GLY A 148 24.85 9.01 10.29
N LYS A 149 25.29 10.28 10.27
CA LYS A 149 26.61 10.82 9.88
C LYS A 149 26.71 11.45 8.49
N LEU A 150 25.97 12.53 8.23
CA LEU A 150 26.57 13.64 7.49
C LEU A 150 26.33 14.96 8.24
N SER A 151 27.45 15.66 8.47
CA SER A 151 27.61 17.07 8.86
C SER A 151 27.08 17.55 10.22
N SER A 152 28.04 17.87 11.09
CA SER A 152 28.13 19.02 12.01
C SER A 152 26.93 20.00 11.95
N GLY A 153 26.04 19.95 12.94
CA GLY A 153 25.16 21.08 13.30
C GLY A 153 23.73 21.12 12.72
N GLY A 154 23.33 20.22 11.82
CA GLY A 154 21.97 20.18 11.28
C GLY A 154 20.98 19.37 12.13
N GLN A 155 19.82 19.93 12.49
CA GLN A 155 18.73 19.15 13.11
C GLN A 155 18.12 18.17 12.08
N SER A 156 17.83 16.94 12.50
CA SER A 156 17.14 15.95 11.65
C SER A 156 15.72 16.41 11.27
N ILE A 157 15.24 16.01 10.09
CA ILE A 157 13.86 16.25 9.61
C ILE A 157 12.84 15.75 10.64
N ALA A 158 13.07 14.59 11.27
CA ALA A 158 12.17 14.06 12.29
C ALA A 158 12.08 14.98 13.52
N THR A 159 13.21 15.57 13.93
CA THR A 159 13.28 16.53 15.03
C THR A 159 12.59 17.85 14.67
N LEU A 160 12.79 18.35 13.44
CA LEU A 160 12.12 19.56 12.95
C LEU A 160 10.60 19.38 12.92
N ILE A 161 10.12 18.27 12.35
CA ILE A 161 8.69 17.94 12.32
C ILE A 161 8.15 17.83 13.75
N ARG A 162 8.84 17.12 14.64
CA ARG A 162 8.43 16.98 16.05
C ARG A 162 8.35 18.32 16.77
N ASN A 163 9.35 19.18 16.63
CA ASN A 163 9.39 20.50 17.25
C ASN A 163 8.22 21.37 16.74
N LYS A 164 7.97 21.35 15.42
CA LYS A 164 6.85 22.10 14.84
C LYS A 164 5.49 21.58 15.32
N ILE A 165 5.33 20.26 15.42
CA ILE A 165 4.13 19.65 16.02
C ILE A 165 3.94 20.14 17.47
N GLN A 166 4.99 20.10 18.29
CA GLN A 166 4.91 20.52 19.70
C GLN A 166 4.59 22.01 19.87
N ASN A 167 4.97 22.85 18.92
CA ASN A 167 4.69 24.28 18.93
C ASN A 167 3.29 24.63 18.41
N GLU A 168 2.74 23.84 17.48
CA GLU A 168 1.48 24.16 16.81
C GLU A 168 0.26 23.41 17.36
N PHE A 169 0.46 22.28 18.05
CA PHE A 169 -0.62 21.49 18.62
C PHE A 169 -0.80 21.73 20.11
N GLU A 170 -2.05 21.90 20.54
CA GLU A 170 -2.40 21.88 21.95
C GLU A 170 -2.29 20.45 22.51
N VAL A 171 -2.17 20.35 23.84
CA VAL A 171 -2.07 19.05 24.54
C VAL A 171 -3.30 18.17 24.28
N GLU A 172 -4.48 18.77 24.18
CA GLU A 172 -5.71 18.03 23.89
C GLU A 172 -5.78 17.52 22.45
N ASP A 173 -5.34 18.31 21.47
CA ASP A 173 -5.28 17.87 20.07
C ASP A 173 -4.31 16.68 19.92
N ALA A 174 -3.15 16.76 20.55
CA ALA A 174 -2.16 15.67 20.54
C ALA A 174 -2.71 14.38 21.18
N LYS A 175 -3.48 14.50 22.28
CA LYS A 175 -4.17 13.36 22.90
C LYS A 175 -5.26 12.79 22.00
N GLN A 176 -6.03 13.64 21.32
CA GLN A 176 -7.08 13.22 20.40
C GLN A 176 -6.47 12.47 19.21
N LEU A 177 -5.42 13.04 18.59
CA LEU A 177 -4.66 12.42 17.51
C LEU A 177 -4.07 11.08 17.93
N ARG A 178 -3.54 10.95 19.15
CA ARG A 178 -3.03 9.66 19.65
C ARG A 178 -4.10 8.57 19.74
N ARG A 179 -5.36 8.92 20.00
CA ARG A 179 -6.46 7.96 20.04
C ARG A 179 -6.80 7.42 18.66
N VAL A 180 -6.74 8.28 17.64
CA VAL A 180 -7.09 7.94 16.25
C VAL A 180 -5.91 7.36 15.46
N LEU A 181 -4.72 7.91 15.68
CA LEU A 181 -3.46 7.58 15.02
C LEU A 181 -2.43 7.08 16.05
N PRO A 182 -2.65 5.94 16.72
CA PRO A 182 -1.76 5.44 17.77
C PRO A 182 -0.32 5.24 17.29
N GLY A 183 -0.12 4.86 16.01
CA GLY A 183 1.22 4.69 15.45
C GLY A 183 1.99 5.99 15.19
N CYS A 184 1.34 7.16 15.32
CA CYS A 184 2.00 8.46 15.25
C CYS A 184 2.48 8.97 16.62
N ALA A 185 2.26 8.24 17.72
CA ALA A 185 2.54 8.72 19.08
C ALA A 185 3.99 9.19 19.31
N GLU A 186 4.95 8.49 18.71
CA GLU A 186 6.38 8.87 18.77
C GLU A 186 6.67 10.19 18.05
N LEU A 187 6.03 10.41 16.89
CA LEU A 187 6.18 11.64 16.11
C LEU A 187 5.52 12.82 16.83
N LEU A 188 4.39 12.58 17.50
CA LEU A 188 3.67 13.55 18.32
C LEU A 188 4.41 13.94 19.61
N GLY A 189 5.58 13.36 19.90
CA GLY A 189 6.34 13.64 21.12
C GLY A 189 5.67 13.11 22.40
N LEU A 190 4.64 12.26 22.26
CA LEU A 190 3.96 11.60 23.36
C LEU A 190 4.69 10.30 23.70
N GLY A 191 5.95 10.45 24.13
CA GLY A 191 6.79 9.34 24.55
C GLY A 191 6.12 8.50 25.65
N SER A 192 6.32 7.19 25.57
CA SER A 192 5.87 6.19 26.53
C SER A 192 6.17 6.62 27.96
N ARG A 193 5.16 7.12 28.70
CA ARG A 193 5.14 6.83 30.14
C ARG A 193 5.22 5.31 30.22
N ARG A 194 6.29 4.81 30.84
CA ARG A 194 6.44 3.40 31.26
C ARG A 194 5.05 2.89 31.61
N ARG A 195 4.65 1.73 31.09
CA ARG A 195 3.55 0.95 31.66
C ARG A 195 3.87 0.76 33.14
N SER A 196 3.46 1.70 33.99
CA SER A 196 3.29 1.39 35.40
C SER A 196 2.12 0.44 35.42
N LYS A 197 2.30 -0.64 36.16
CA LYS A 197 1.27 -1.63 36.45
C LYS A 197 0.00 -0.91 36.92
N PHE A 198 -0.93 -0.68 36.00
CA PHE A 198 -2.35 -0.53 36.29
C PHE A 198 -3.07 -1.57 35.43
N SER A 199 -2.69 -2.83 35.65
CA SER A 199 -3.67 -3.90 35.64
C SER A 199 -4.63 -3.65 36.80
N SER A 200 -5.90 -4.00 36.59
CA SER A 200 -7.02 -3.92 37.54
C SER A 200 -7.32 -2.51 38.06
N PHE A 201 -8.24 -1.79 37.42
CA PHE A 201 -9.39 -1.22 38.12
C PHE A 201 -10.53 -0.99 37.12
N LEU A 202 -11.45 -1.97 37.11
CA LEU A 202 -12.88 -1.84 36.85
C LEU A 202 -13.35 -1.29 35.49
N CYS A 203 -13.58 -2.21 34.56
CA CYS A 203 -14.88 -2.23 33.90
C CYS A 203 -15.93 -2.61 34.96
N PRO A 204 -16.99 -1.83 35.21
CA PRO A 204 -18.21 -2.38 35.76
C PRO A 204 -18.97 -3.00 34.58
N SER A 205 -18.78 -4.30 34.39
CA SER A 205 -19.79 -5.15 33.79
C SER A 205 -20.98 -5.18 34.75
N SER A 206 -21.97 -4.31 34.56
CA SER A 206 -23.31 -4.60 35.04
C SER A 206 -24.37 -4.00 34.12
N HIS A 207 -25.08 -4.91 33.47
CA HIS A 207 -26.38 -4.67 32.84
C HIS A 207 -27.39 -4.09 33.85
N ALA A 208 -27.11 -4.15 35.15
CA ALA A 208 -27.95 -3.68 36.25
C ALA A 208 -27.93 -2.15 36.50
N ALA A 209 -26.95 -1.40 35.98
CA ALA A 209 -26.92 0.07 36.14
C ALA A 209 -27.71 0.82 35.05
N LYS A 210 -28.12 0.14 33.97
CA LYS A 210 -28.94 0.73 32.89
C LYS A 210 -30.44 0.65 33.15
N GLU A 211 -30.91 -0.23 34.04
CA GLU A 211 -32.34 -0.39 34.35
C GLU A 211 -32.84 0.46 35.53
N ALA A 212 -31.96 0.86 36.46
CA ALA A 212 -32.37 1.60 37.65
C ALA A 212 -32.64 3.11 37.41
N LEU A 213 -32.22 3.67 36.27
CA LEU A 213 -32.47 5.07 35.91
C LEU A 213 -33.73 5.28 35.04
N PHE A 214 -34.45 4.21 34.68
CA PHE A 214 -35.58 4.29 33.74
C PHE A 214 -36.97 4.24 34.42
N ARG A 215 -37.07 4.15 35.75
CA ARG A 215 -38.35 3.94 36.45
C ARG A 215 -39.01 5.18 37.07
N SER A 216 -38.46 6.38 36.89
CA SER A 216 -39.08 7.58 37.47
C SER A 216 -38.70 8.88 36.75
N ALA A 217 -39.30 9.14 35.58
CA ALA A 217 -39.53 10.51 35.08
C ALA A 217 -40.39 10.53 33.79
N PRO A 218 -41.73 10.62 33.87
CA PRO A 218 -42.58 10.74 32.68
C PRO A 218 -42.79 12.20 32.24
N GLN A 219 -41.76 13.08 32.25
CA GLN A 219 -41.90 14.48 31.77
C GLN A 219 -40.67 15.13 31.07
N LEU A 220 -39.74 14.39 30.44
CA LEU A 220 -38.61 14.99 29.68
C LEU A 220 -38.61 14.69 28.18
N GLY A 221 -39.68 15.05 27.46
CA GLY A 221 -39.70 14.99 25.98
C GLY A 221 -38.81 16.04 25.31
N SER A 222 -38.74 17.26 25.88
CA SER A 222 -38.02 18.40 25.29
C SER A 222 -36.54 18.45 25.69
N ALA A 223 -36.19 17.94 26.88
CA ALA A 223 -34.81 17.88 27.35
C ALA A 223 -34.03 16.71 26.71
N LYS A 224 -34.69 15.59 26.41
CA LYS A 224 -34.07 14.44 25.72
C LYS A 224 -33.68 14.79 24.28
N ARG A 225 -34.52 15.58 23.57
CA ARG A 225 -34.15 16.16 22.27
C ARG A 225 -33.01 17.18 22.39
N ARG A 226 -33.04 18.08 23.38
CA ARG A 226 -31.93 19.02 23.62
C ARG A 226 -30.60 18.33 23.97
N LEU A 227 -30.63 17.25 24.76
CA LEU A 227 -29.45 16.44 25.06
C LEU A 227 -28.97 15.68 23.82
N GLN A 228 -29.86 15.08 23.02
CA GLN A 228 -29.48 14.42 21.77
C GLN A 228 -28.89 15.38 20.75
N VAL A 229 -29.47 16.58 20.60
CA VAL A 229 -28.95 17.63 19.72
C VAL A 229 -27.60 18.12 20.26
N SER A 230 -27.46 18.33 21.57
CA SER A 230 -26.20 18.74 22.19
C SER A 230 -25.10 17.66 22.08
N LEU A 231 -25.41 16.38 22.29
CA LEU A 231 -24.46 15.27 22.06
C LEU A 231 -24.12 15.09 20.58
N ALA A 232 -25.07 15.28 19.66
CA ALA A 232 -24.82 15.21 18.23
C ALA A 232 -23.99 16.39 17.75
N LEU A 233 -24.22 17.59 18.28
CA LEU A 233 -23.41 18.78 18.02
C LEU A 233 -22.00 18.64 18.62
N ALA A 234 -21.87 18.16 19.86
CA ALA A 234 -20.58 17.85 20.48
C ALA A 234 -19.83 16.74 19.73
N GLY A 235 -20.55 15.74 19.20
CA GLY A 235 -19.99 14.70 18.34
C GLY A 235 -19.49 15.25 17.01
N LYS A 236 -20.30 16.08 16.34
CA LYS A 236 -19.92 16.77 15.09
C LYS A 236 -18.73 17.72 15.29
N GLU A 237 -18.71 18.45 16.41
CA GLU A 237 -17.62 19.34 16.77
C GLU A 237 -16.33 18.55 17.06
N SER A 238 -16.44 17.39 17.73
CA SER A 238 -15.31 16.50 17.97
C SER A 238 -14.72 15.91 16.67
N ILE A 239 -15.58 15.58 15.69
CA ILE A 239 -15.15 15.11 14.35
C ILE A 239 -14.48 16.24 13.57
N ALA A 240 -15.06 17.44 13.55
CA ALA A 240 -14.47 18.59 12.87
C ALA A 240 -13.09 18.95 13.44
N LYS A 241 -12.95 18.93 14.78
CA LYS A 241 -11.66 19.10 15.47
C LYS A 241 -10.66 18.00 15.09
N MET A 242 -11.10 16.74 15.02
CA MET A 242 -10.26 15.63 14.56
C MET A 242 -9.77 15.84 13.11
N HIS A 243 -10.67 16.18 12.19
CA HIS A 243 -10.31 16.42 10.80
C HIS A 243 -9.32 17.59 10.67
N TYR A 244 -9.55 18.67 11.41
CA TYR A 244 -8.61 19.79 11.48
C TYR A 244 -7.24 19.36 12.00
N ALA A 245 -7.18 18.61 13.11
CA ALA A 245 -5.93 18.13 13.68
C ALA A 245 -5.16 17.22 12.70
N VAL A 246 -5.85 16.32 11.99
CA VAL A 246 -5.23 15.43 10.97
C VAL A 246 -4.71 16.24 9.79
N ARG A 247 -5.50 17.17 9.24
CA ARG A 247 -5.05 18.04 8.13
C ARG A 247 -3.85 18.88 8.54
N ARG A 248 -3.87 19.45 9.75
CA ARG A 248 -2.74 20.21 10.29
C ARG A 248 -1.49 19.36 10.44
N LEU A 249 -1.64 18.12 10.91
CA LEU A 249 -0.53 17.17 11.03
C LEU A 249 0.07 16.84 9.66
N LEU A 250 -0.78 16.53 8.67
CA LEU A 250 -0.36 16.29 7.29
C LEU A 250 0.33 17.51 6.69
N LYS A 251 -0.19 18.72 6.91
CA LYS A 251 0.43 19.97 6.46
C LYS A 251 1.85 20.11 7.01
N ILE A 252 2.04 19.94 8.33
CA ILE A 252 3.38 19.99 8.95
C ILE A 252 4.31 18.95 8.34
N ILE A 253 3.86 17.70 8.24
CA ILE A 253 4.67 16.60 7.71
C ILE A 253 5.06 16.90 6.26
N CYS A 254 4.09 17.20 5.40
CA CYS A 254 4.34 17.36 3.97
C CYS A 254 5.15 18.63 3.64
N SER A 255 5.06 19.69 4.46
CA SER A 255 5.93 20.87 4.31
C SER A 255 7.42 20.57 4.43
N HIS A 256 7.82 19.54 5.18
CA HIS A 256 9.22 19.19 5.42
C HIS A 256 9.72 18.03 4.55
N LEU A 257 8.84 17.43 3.74
CA LEU A 257 9.16 16.30 2.89
C LEU A 257 9.15 16.71 1.42
N LYS A 258 9.85 15.96 0.58
CA LYS A 258 9.79 16.15 -0.87
C LYS A 258 8.36 15.95 -1.41
N GLY A 259 7.64 15.01 -0.80
CA GLY A 259 6.23 14.76 -1.06
C GLY A 259 5.78 13.42 -0.53
N VAL A 260 4.47 13.25 -0.38
CA VAL A 260 3.85 12.07 0.22
C VAL A 260 2.80 11.50 -0.73
N VAL A 261 2.89 10.20 -1.00
CA VAL A 261 1.84 9.40 -1.63
C VAL A 261 1.15 8.59 -0.54
N LEU A 262 -0.10 8.92 -0.24
CA LEU A 262 -0.92 8.22 0.72
C LEU A 262 -1.84 7.25 -0.02
N PHE A 263 -1.54 5.95 0.05
CA PHE A 263 -2.30 4.90 -0.63
C PHE A 263 -3.24 4.17 0.33
N ILE A 264 -4.53 4.13 0.00
CA ILE A 264 -5.55 3.37 0.72
C ILE A 264 -6.11 2.28 -0.20
N ASP A 265 -5.86 1.02 0.17
CA ASP A 265 -6.33 -0.15 -0.55
C ASP A 265 -7.65 -0.68 0.02
N ASP A 266 -8.42 -1.37 -0.82
CA ASP A 266 -9.75 -1.90 -0.52
C ASP A 266 -10.76 -0.84 -0.01
N LEU A 267 -10.86 0.32 -0.67
CA LEU A 267 -11.79 1.39 -0.30
C LEU A 267 -13.26 0.95 -0.32
N GLN A 268 -13.63 -0.14 -0.99
CA GLN A 268 -14.99 -0.67 -0.92
C GLN A 268 -15.40 -1.07 0.52
N TRP A 269 -14.44 -1.32 1.42
CA TRP A 269 -14.69 -1.63 2.82
C TRP A 269 -14.56 -0.42 3.75
N SER A 270 -14.49 0.80 3.20
CA SER A 270 -14.31 2.02 3.98
C SER A 270 -15.52 2.35 4.84
N ASP A 271 -15.27 2.72 6.10
CA ASP A 271 -16.25 3.37 6.95
C ASP A 271 -16.49 4.84 6.53
N THR A 272 -17.65 5.40 6.89
CA THR A 272 -18.02 6.79 6.55
C THR A 272 -17.07 7.81 7.15
N ALA A 273 -16.53 7.57 8.35
CA ALA A 273 -15.59 8.50 8.98
C ALA A 273 -14.29 8.61 8.17
N THR A 274 -13.83 7.52 7.55
CA THR A 274 -12.67 7.53 6.65
C THR A 274 -12.98 8.30 5.37
N LEU A 275 -14.14 8.09 4.77
CA LEU A 275 -14.54 8.82 3.57
C LEU A 275 -14.68 10.32 3.84
N ASP A 276 -15.31 10.70 4.96
CA ASP A 276 -15.45 12.09 5.38
C ASP A 276 -14.08 12.74 5.65
N LEU A 277 -13.16 12.00 6.27
CA LEU A 277 -11.80 12.48 6.52
C LEU A 277 -11.02 12.66 5.21
N LEU A 278 -11.03 11.66 4.32
CA LEU A 278 -10.37 11.73 3.01
C LEU A 278 -10.93 12.91 2.19
N LYS A 279 -12.25 13.08 2.18
CA LYS A 279 -12.91 14.24 1.56
C LYS A 279 -12.38 15.55 2.16
N SER A 280 -12.30 15.65 3.49
CA SER A 280 -11.79 16.86 4.14
C SER A 280 -10.33 17.17 3.79
N ILE A 281 -9.50 16.14 3.59
CA ILE A 281 -8.08 16.30 3.22
C ILE A 281 -7.97 16.71 1.75
N VAL A 282 -8.74 16.07 0.86
CA VAL A 282 -8.74 16.39 -0.57
C VAL A 282 -9.24 17.83 -0.81
N LEU A 283 -10.26 18.27 -0.07
CA LEU A 283 -10.78 19.64 -0.13
C LEU A 283 -9.82 20.69 0.46
N ASP A 284 -8.79 20.28 1.20
CA ASP A 284 -7.81 21.17 1.80
C ASP A 284 -6.61 21.36 0.87
N GLY A 285 -6.66 22.40 0.03
CA GLY A 285 -5.58 22.78 -0.87
C GLY A 285 -4.32 23.32 -0.17
N GLU A 286 -4.33 23.48 1.16
CA GLU A 286 -3.16 23.98 1.89
C GLU A 286 -2.13 22.91 2.25
N ILE A 287 -2.43 21.63 2.00
CA ILE A 287 -1.51 20.53 2.28
C ILE A 287 -0.55 20.39 1.07
N PRO A 288 0.72 20.80 1.19
CA PRO A 288 1.63 20.80 0.05
C PRO A 288 2.04 19.38 -0.32
N SER A 289 2.25 19.11 -1.61
CA SER A 289 2.94 17.90 -2.07
C SER A 289 2.33 16.57 -1.56
N LEU A 290 0.99 16.48 -1.47
CA LEU A 290 0.25 15.28 -1.09
C LEU A 290 -0.53 14.72 -2.28
N LEU A 291 -0.36 13.43 -2.56
CA LEU A 291 -1.18 12.65 -3.50
C LEU A 291 -1.94 11.58 -2.74
N ILE A 292 -3.27 11.60 -2.82
CA ILE A 292 -4.11 10.53 -2.27
C ILE A 292 -4.42 9.53 -3.37
N VAL A 293 -4.18 8.25 -3.09
CA VAL A 293 -4.45 7.15 -4.02
C VAL A 293 -5.40 6.18 -3.36
N GLY A 294 -6.50 5.88 -4.04
CA GLY A 294 -7.47 4.88 -3.61
C GLY A 294 -7.53 3.71 -4.58
N ALA A 295 -7.63 2.49 -4.08
CA ALA A 295 -7.99 1.33 -4.89
C ALA A 295 -9.29 0.70 -4.39
N TYR A 296 -10.18 0.32 -5.32
CA TYR A 296 -11.42 -0.38 -4.96
C TYR A 296 -11.89 -1.37 -6.03
N ARG A 297 -12.80 -2.25 -5.62
CA ARG A 297 -13.51 -3.19 -6.49
C ARG A 297 -14.80 -2.55 -6.97
N GLU A 298 -14.89 -2.28 -8.27
CA GLU A 298 -16.06 -1.61 -8.85
C GLU A 298 -17.34 -2.45 -8.75
N ASP A 299 -17.19 -3.77 -8.77
CA ASP A 299 -18.26 -4.75 -8.62
C ASP A 299 -18.84 -4.81 -7.19
N GLU A 300 -18.09 -4.34 -6.18
CA GLU A 300 -18.55 -4.26 -4.79
C GLU A 300 -19.06 -2.84 -4.42
N VAL A 301 -19.06 -1.90 -5.37
CA VAL A 301 -19.39 -0.49 -5.12
C VAL A 301 -20.53 -0.05 -6.05
N PRO A 302 -21.79 -0.46 -5.77
CA PRO A 302 -22.94 0.00 -6.53
C PRO A 302 -23.20 1.50 -6.33
N ASP A 303 -24.09 2.07 -7.14
CA ASP A 303 -24.40 3.51 -7.15
C ASP A 303 -24.87 4.10 -5.81
N HIS A 304 -25.42 3.27 -4.91
CA HIS A 304 -25.89 3.66 -3.58
C HIS A 304 -24.83 3.45 -2.49
N HIS A 305 -23.65 2.93 -2.85
CA HIS A 305 -22.56 2.71 -1.91
C HIS A 305 -22.00 4.06 -1.41
N PRO A 306 -21.66 4.20 -0.11
CA PRO A 306 -21.11 5.45 0.44
C PRO A 306 -19.90 5.99 -0.34
N LEU A 307 -18.98 5.12 -0.76
CA LEU A 307 -17.85 5.50 -1.61
C LEU A 307 -18.29 6.13 -2.95
N ALA A 308 -19.28 5.54 -3.64
CA ALA A 308 -19.77 6.07 -4.91
C ALA A 308 -20.37 7.48 -4.74
N PHE A 309 -21.10 7.70 -3.65
CA PHE A 309 -21.63 9.02 -3.30
C PHE A 309 -20.51 10.05 -3.09
N HIS A 310 -19.49 9.72 -2.30
CA HIS A 310 -18.35 10.63 -2.05
C HIS A 310 -17.56 10.97 -3.31
N ILE A 311 -17.35 9.99 -4.20
CA ILE A 311 -16.69 10.22 -5.49
C ILE A 311 -17.50 11.23 -6.31
N ARG A 312 -18.82 11.04 -6.43
CA ARG A 312 -19.71 11.96 -7.17
C ARG A 312 -19.71 13.36 -6.57
N GLU A 313 -19.74 13.49 -5.25
CA GLU A 313 -19.68 14.78 -4.59
C GLU A 313 -18.36 15.52 -4.88
N LEU A 314 -17.22 14.81 -4.83
CA LEU A 314 -15.93 15.39 -5.16
C LEU A 314 -15.86 15.83 -6.64
N GLU A 315 -16.46 15.07 -7.55
CA GLU A 315 -16.58 15.45 -8.97
C GLU A 315 -17.46 16.69 -9.16
N GLN A 316 -18.58 16.78 -8.44
CA GLN A 316 -19.46 17.95 -8.44
C GLN A 316 -18.81 19.20 -7.86
N MET A 317 -17.82 19.03 -6.97
CA MET A 317 -17.00 20.11 -6.43
C MET A 317 -15.82 20.48 -7.34
N ASN A 318 -15.78 19.98 -8.58
CA ASN A 318 -14.71 20.22 -9.56
C ASN A 318 -13.30 19.82 -9.07
N MET A 319 -13.21 18.80 -8.23
CA MET A 319 -11.92 18.30 -7.73
C MET A 319 -11.19 17.51 -8.83
N SER A 320 -9.85 17.61 -8.84
CA SER A 320 -9.00 16.87 -9.78
C SER A 320 -8.87 15.40 -9.37
N ILE A 321 -9.83 14.58 -9.83
CA ILE A 321 -9.84 13.12 -9.62
C ILE A 321 -9.41 12.42 -10.92
N THR A 322 -8.27 11.73 -10.88
CA THR A 322 -7.84 10.86 -11.99
C THR A 322 -8.38 9.46 -11.75
N LYS A 323 -9.30 8.99 -12.61
CA LYS A 323 -9.85 7.63 -12.54
C LYS A 323 -9.13 6.71 -13.52
N ILE A 324 -8.56 5.61 -13.00
CA ILE A 324 -7.94 4.53 -13.78
C ILE A 324 -8.79 3.28 -13.57
N ARG A 325 -9.34 2.74 -14.66
CA ARG A 325 -10.13 1.50 -14.63
C ARG A 325 -9.32 0.37 -15.24
N ILE A 326 -9.05 -0.66 -14.45
CA ILE A 326 -8.25 -1.82 -14.84
C ILE A 326 -9.19 -3.01 -15.11
N GLY A 327 -9.30 -3.41 -16.38
CA GLY A 327 -10.04 -4.63 -16.78
C GLY A 327 -9.21 -5.92 -16.70
N ASN A 328 -9.79 -7.04 -17.12
CA ASN A 328 -9.01 -8.26 -17.37
C ASN A 328 -8.06 -8.08 -18.57
N LEU A 329 -7.06 -8.95 -18.69
CA LEU A 329 -6.11 -8.95 -19.80
C LEU A 329 -6.77 -9.46 -21.08
N SER A 330 -6.43 -8.85 -22.20
CA SER A 330 -6.71 -9.43 -23.51
C SER A 330 -5.81 -10.66 -23.74
N VAL A 331 -6.16 -11.49 -24.72
CA VAL A 331 -5.31 -12.62 -25.14
C VAL A 331 -3.90 -12.16 -25.51
N GLY A 332 -3.78 -10.99 -26.17
CA GLY A 332 -2.49 -10.42 -26.55
C GLY A 332 -1.57 -10.12 -25.36
N TYR A 333 -2.12 -9.79 -24.19
CA TYR A 333 -1.34 -9.59 -22.95
C TYR A 333 -1.28 -10.84 -22.06
N ALA A 334 -2.14 -11.82 -22.29
CA ALA A 334 -2.10 -13.13 -21.64
C ALA A 334 -0.90 -13.96 -22.09
N ILE A 335 -0.59 -13.93 -23.39
CA ILE A 335 0.56 -14.65 -23.98
C ILE A 335 1.88 -14.25 -23.31
N PRO A 336 2.29 -12.97 -23.27
CA PRO A 336 3.55 -12.59 -22.65
C PRO A 336 3.57 -12.83 -21.13
N LEU A 337 2.42 -12.78 -20.45
CA LEU A 337 2.31 -13.17 -19.03
C LEU A 337 2.64 -14.66 -18.83
N VAL A 338 2.07 -15.54 -19.65
CA VAL A 338 2.34 -16.99 -19.57
C VAL A 338 3.76 -17.30 -20.00
N ALA A 339 4.26 -16.65 -21.06
CA ALA A 339 5.63 -16.78 -21.52
C ALA A 339 6.64 -16.42 -20.41
N GLU A 340 6.43 -15.28 -19.75
CA GLU A 340 7.26 -14.81 -18.63
C GLU A 340 7.24 -15.81 -17.46
N ALA A 341 6.05 -16.30 -17.08
CA ALA A 341 5.90 -17.27 -16.00
C ALA A 341 6.60 -18.61 -16.29
N LEU A 342 6.66 -19.02 -17.55
CA LEU A 342 7.38 -20.22 -18.00
C LEU A 342 8.87 -19.95 -18.28
N GLY A 343 9.29 -18.69 -18.38
CA GLY A 343 10.62 -18.33 -18.88
C GLY A 343 10.85 -18.75 -20.34
N MET A 344 9.79 -18.74 -21.14
CA MET A 344 9.78 -19.07 -22.57
C MET A 344 9.56 -17.83 -23.43
N ASP A 345 9.75 -17.98 -24.74
CA ASP A 345 9.47 -16.96 -25.75
C ASP A 345 7.94 -16.84 -25.96
N ASP A 346 7.44 -15.60 -26.06
CA ASP A 346 6.02 -15.33 -26.32
C ASP A 346 5.61 -15.60 -27.77
N ASP A 347 6.58 -15.77 -28.68
CA ASP A 347 6.35 -16.20 -30.05
C ASP A 347 6.18 -17.71 -30.23
N ASP A 348 6.53 -18.53 -29.23
CA ASP A 348 6.38 -19.99 -29.29
C ASP A 348 4.89 -20.37 -29.42
N SER A 349 4.53 -21.07 -30.50
CA SER A 349 3.15 -21.46 -30.81
C SER A 349 2.50 -22.28 -29.71
N LYS A 350 3.29 -23.06 -28.96
CA LYS A 350 2.80 -23.82 -27.81
C LYS A 350 2.40 -22.86 -26.69
N VAL A 351 3.23 -21.88 -26.36
CA VAL A 351 2.92 -20.86 -25.34
C VAL A 351 1.66 -20.10 -25.70
N LYS A 352 1.50 -19.70 -26.97
CA LYS A 352 0.28 -19.04 -27.47
C LYS A 352 -0.97 -19.88 -27.23
N SER A 353 -0.95 -21.16 -27.63
CA SER A 353 -2.07 -22.08 -27.47
C SER A 353 -2.44 -22.33 -25.99
N LEU A 354 -1.44 -22.45 -25.11
CA LEU A 354 -1.65 -22.58 -23.67
C LEU A 354 -2.27 -21.30 -23.10
N ALA A 355 -1.72 -20.14 -23.44
CA ALA A 355 -2.21 -18.84 -22.98
C ALA A 355 -3.66 -18.58 -23.41
N GLU A 356 -4.04 -18.92 -24.64
CA GLU A 356 -5.43 -18.85 -25.12
C GLU A 356 -6.37 -19.76 -24.31
N THR A 357 -5.90 -20.96 -23.96
CA THR A 357 -6.68 -21.91 -23.17
C THR A 357 -6.88 -21.42 -21.74
N ILE A 358 -5.81 -20.91 -21.11
CA ILE A 358 -5.86 -20.32 -19.77
C ILE A 358 -6.76 -19.07 -19.79
N HIS A 359 -6.58 -18.19 -20.77
CA HIS A 359 -7.37 -16.97 -20.94
C HIS A 359 -8.87 -17.30 -21.03
N ARG A 360 -9.25 -18.24 -21.90
CA ARG A 360 -10.65 -18.68 -22.05
C ARG A 360 -11.26 -19.23 -20.76
N LYS A 361 -10.47 -19.94 -19.94
CA LYS A 361 -10.94 -20.51 -18.66
C LYS A 361 -11.03 -19.47 -17.52
N THR A 362 -10.28 -18.39 -17.62
CA THR A 362 -10.11 -17.40 -16.52
C THR A 362 -10.61 -16.01 -16.89
N GLU A 363 -11.17 -15.87 -18.10
CA GLU A 363 -11.60 -14.62 -18.72
C GLU A 363 -10.51 -13.54 -18.75
N GLY A 364 -9.24 -13.96 -18.71
CA GLY A 364 -8.07 -13.07 -18.69
C GLY A 364 -7.80 -12.39 -17.34
N ASN A 365 -8.40 -12.82 -16.24
CA ASN A 365 -8.07 -12.27 -14.93
C ASN A 365 -6.65 -12.72 -14.50
N PRO A 366 -5.67 -11.81 -14.32
CA PRO A 366 -4.27 -12.17 -14.06
C PRO A 366 -4.08 -13.12 -12.86
N PHE A 367 -4.82 -12.87 -11.77
CA PHE A 367 -4.73 -13.71 -10.58
C PHE A 367 -5.19 -15.14 -10.88
N PHE A 368 -6.36 -15.30 -11.52
CA PHE A 368 -6.87 -16.63 -11.88
C PHE A 368 -6.01 -17.32 -12.94
N MET A 369 -5.46 -16.57 -13.90
CA MET A 369 -4.51 -17.11 -14.88
C MET A 369 -3.29 -17.75 -14.21
N LEU A 370 -2.68 -17.05 -13.25
CA LEU A 370 -1.50 -17.54 -12.53
C LEU A 370 -1.83 -18.66 -11.55
N MET A 371 -2.99 -18.58 -10.88
CA MET A 371 -3.48 -19.68 -10.05
C MET A 371 -3.72 -20.94 -10.87
N PHE A 372 -4.34 -20.79 -12.04
CA PHE A 372 -4.59 -21.90 -12.94
C PHE A 372 -3.27 -22.49 -13.43
N LEU A 373 -2.32 -21.66 -13.90
CA LEU A 373 -0.99 -22.11 -14.30
C LEU A 373 -0.27 -22.87 -13.19
N ARG A 374 -0.39 -22.39 -11.94
CA ARG A 374 0.17 -23.06 -10.76
C ARG A 374 -0.51 -24.40 -10.47
N SER A 375 -1.84 -24.48 -10.58
CA SER A 375 -2.57 -25.76 -10.43
C SER A 375 -2.11 -26.79 -11.45
N LEU A 376 -1.87 -26.39 -12.71
CA LEU A 376 -1.33 -27.31 -13.73
C LEU A 376 0.06 -27.85 -13.37
N TYR A 377 0.90 -26.99 -12.80
CA TYR A 377 2.22 -27.38 -12.33
C TYR A 377 2.13 -28.33 -11.13
N ASP A 378 1.30 -27.99 -10.14
CA ASP A 378 1.10 -28.77 -8.93
C ASP A 378 0.48 -30.17 -9.24
N GLU A 379 -0.43 -30.24 -10.22
CA GLU A 379 -1.04 -31.47 -10.72
C GLU A 379 -0.15 -32.25 -11.71
N LYS A 380 1.07 -31.75 -11.99
CA LYS A 380 2.04 -32.33 -12.94
C LYS A 380 1.49 -32.45 -14.37
N LEU A 381 0.50 -31.62 -14.73
CA LEU A 381 0.01 -31.48 -16.11
C LEU A 381 0.93 -30.57 -16.95
N LEU A 382 1.67 -29.69 -16.27
CA LEU A 382 2.73 -28.85 -16.81
C LEU A 382 4.06 -29.27 -16.18
N GLN A 383 4.98 -29.80 -16.99
CA GLN A 383 6.27 -30.33 -16.53
C GLN A 383 7.42 -29.76 -17.35
N TYR A 384 8.52 -29.45 -16.67
CA TYR A 384 9.75 -29.03 -17.33
C TYR A 384 10.50 -30.24 -17.89
N ASN A 385 10.74 -30.26 -19.21
CA ASN A 385 11.51 -31.29 -19.86
C ASN A 385 12.99 -30.86 -19.93
N PHE A 386 13.84 -31.48 -19.12
CA PHE A 386 15.27 -31.18 -19.06
C PHE A 386 16.04 -31.55 -20.35
N GLY A 387 15.56 -32.53 -21.11
CA GLY A 387 16.18 -32.92 -22.39
C GLY A 387 15.94 -31.90 -23.49
N ALA A 388 14.75 -31.28 -23.52
CA ALA A 388 14.39 -30.24 -24.47
C ALA A 388 14.67 -28.81 -23.96
N MET A 389 15.01 -28.65 -22.68
CA MET A 389 15.09 -27.37 -21.97
C MET A 389 13.84 -26.50 -22.19
N LYS A 390 12.66 -27.13 -22.17
CA LYS A 390 11.37 -26.48 -22.41
C LYS A 390 10.29 -27.05 -21.52
N TRP A 391 9.28 -26.23 -21.24
CA TRP A 391 8.05 -26.72 -20.64
C TRP A 391 7.27 -27.57 -21.64
N THR A 392 6.70 -28.65 -21.13
CA THR A 392 5.82 -29.56 -21.86
C THR A 392 4.55 -29.77 -21.06
N TRP A 393 3.44 -29.94 -21.75
CA TRP A 393 2.15 -30.20 -21.13
C TRP A 393 1.34 -31.16 -21.99
N THR A 394 0.50 -31.95 -21.33
CA THR A 394 -0.43 -32.85 -22.01
C THR A 394 -1.55 -32.01 -22.63
N THR A 395 -1.88 -32.26 -23.90
CA THR A 395 -2.94 -31.55 -24.63
C THR A 395 -4.23 -31.53 -23.80
N MET A 396 -4.68 -30.33 -23.43
CA MET A 396 -5.81 -30.12 -22.50
C MET A 396 -7.20 -30.40 -23.09
N GLN A 397 -7.32 -31.33 -24.05
CA GLN A 397 -8.63 -31.76 -24.53
C GLN A 397 -9.39 -32.59 -23.49
N SER A 398 -8.69 -33.15 -22.49
CA SER A 398 -9.28 -33.99 -21.43
C SER A 398 -9.65 -33.25 -20.13
N ALA A 399 -9.32 -31.96 -19.99
CA ALA A 399 -9.63 -31.16 -18.80
C ALA A 399 -10.89 -30.29 -18.95
N GLN A 400 -11.94 -30.86 -19.56
CA GLN A 400 -13.29 -30.28 -19.68
C GLN A 400 -14.25 -30.74 -18.57
N ARG A 401 -13.73 -31.31 -17.48
CA ARG A 401 -14.52 -31.68 -16.30
C ARG A 401 -14.29 -30.73 -15.15
#